data_AF-A0A9W8U0U1-F1
#
_entry.id   AF-A0A9W8U0U1-F1
#
_cell.length_a   1.000
_cell.length_b   1.000
_cell.length_c   1.000
_cell.angle_alpha   90.00
_cell.angle_beta   90.00
_cell.angle_gamma   90.00
#
_symmetry.space_group_name_H-M   'P 1'
#
loop_
_entity.id
_entity.type
_entity.pdbx_description
1 polymer ?
#
loop_
_entity_poly.entity_id
_entity_poly.type
_entity_poly.pdbx_seq_one_letter_code
_entity_poly.pdbx_strand_id
1 'polypeptide(L)'
;MESKPTLNSSPSTPEPPGGLKIVHLPRDCLNRFLTIAKVNTARNRETCGLLLGKDRGSKYVVTTLLIPKQHSTSDTCTMDEEELILQVTEERGLITLGWVSFMSSVDLHTHSAFQRMLPESFAVVCAPTSVPNFGIFRLTDPPGLGLILACNAKEAFHPHPDSPIYTDAERGHVQMKDISLEIVDIR
;
A
#
# COMPACT_ATOMS: atom_id res chain seq x y z
N MET A 1 -20.05 14.54 -53.20
CA MET A 1 -18.61 14.58 -52.88
C MET A 1 -18.48 14.55 -51.38
N GLU A 2 -18.02 13.41 -50.87
CA GLU A 2 -17.76 13.14 -49.45
C GLU A 2 -16.61 13.98 -48.91
N SER A 3 -16.68 14.33 -47.62
CA SER A 3 -15.51 14.27 -46.73
C SER A 3 -15.97 14.29 -45.27
N LYS A 4 -15.81 13.14 -44.63
CA LYS A 4 -15.85 12.92 -43.19
C LYS A 4 -14.55 13.46 -42.57
N PRO A 5 -14.54 13.90 -41.30
CA PRO A 5 -13.41 13.59 -40.45
C PRO A 5 -13.87 12.73 -39.28
N THR A 6 -13.27 11.54 -39.23
CA THR A 6 -13.26 10.61 -38.10
C THR A 6 -12.30 11.15 -37.05
N LEU A 7 -12.80 11.47 -35.85
CA LEU A 7 -11.96 11.57 -34.65
C LEU A 7 -12.19 10.32 -33.82
N ASN A 8 -11.16 9.49 -33.80
CA ASN A 8 -11.07 8.23 -33.09
C ASN A 8 -10.87 8.55 -31.60
N SER A 9 -11.94 8.59 -30.81
CA SER A 9 -11.84 8.63 -29.35
C SER A 9 -11.69 7.21 -28.84
N SER A 10 -10.44 6.77 -28.65
CA SER A 10 -10.14 5.68 -27.74
C SER A 10 -10.76 5.98 -26.37
N PRO A 11 -11.39 5.01 -25.69
CA PRO A 11 -11.96 5.25 -24.37
C PRO A 11 -10.82 5.57 -23.42
N SER A 12 -10.70 6.84 -23.01
CA SER A 12 -9.78 7.24 -21.95
C SER A 12 -10.24 6.55 -20.68
N THR A 13 -9.42 5.62 -20.18
CA THR A 13 -9.52 5.15 -18.79
C THR A 13 -9.65 6.38 -17.89
N PRO A 14 -10.64 6.45 -16.99
CA PRO A 14 -10.81 7.60 -16.12
C PRO A 14 -9.49 7.83 -15.37
N GLU A 15 -8.92 9.02 -15.52
CA GLU A 15 -7.74 9.41 -14.76
C GLU A 15 -8.11 9.38 -13.27
N PRO A 16 -7.26 8.78 -12.42
CA PRO A 16 -7.56 8.72 -11.01
C PRO A 16 -7.54 10.12 -10.38
N PRO A 17 -8.26 10.32 -9.27
CA PRO A 17 -8.32 11.61 -8.58
C PRO A 17 -6.92 12.14 -8.28
N GLY A 18 -6.65 13.41 -8.63
CA GLY A 18 -5.39 14.08 -8.29
C GLY A 18 -4.21 13.84 -9.23
N GLY A 19 -4.40 13.22 -10.41
CA GLY A 19 -3.34 13.04 -11.40
C GLY A 19 -2.30 11.96 -11.06
N LEU A 20 -2.65 11.08 -10.11
CA LEU A 20 -1.82 9.96 -9.68
C LEU A 20 -1.66 8.92 -10.80
N LYS A 21 -0.55 8.18 -10.85
CA LYS A 21 -0.50 6.97 -11.68
C LYS A 21 -1.40 5.90 -11.10
N ILE A 22 -2.04 5.11 -11.97
CA ILE A 22 -2.75 3.90 -11.55
C ILE A 22 -1.75 2.89 -10.99
N VAL A 23 -2.13 2.21 -9.91
CA VAL A 23 -1.39 1.09 -9.33
C VAL A 23 -2.21 -0.19 -9.47
N HIS A 24 -1.66 -1.19 -10.15
CA HIS A 24 -2.27 -2.52 -10.21
C HIS A 24 -1.80 -3.39 -9.04
N LEU A 25 -2.74 -3.82 -8.21
CA LEU A 25 -2.51 -4.76 -7.11
C LEU A 25 -3.01 -6.17 -7.50
N PRO A 26 -2.18 -7.22 -7.43
CA PRO A 26 -2.65 -8.60 -7.63
C PRO A 26 -3.77 -8.97 -6.66
N ARG A 27 -4.88 -9.50 -7.19
CA ARG A 27 -6.08 -9.85 -6.40
C ARG A 27 -5.80 -10.94 -5.35
N ASP A 28 -4.86 -11.82 -5.65
CA ASP A 28 -4.44 -12.91 -4.75
C ASP A 28 -3.55 -12.44 -3.59
N CYS A 29 -3.04 -11.20 -3.62
CA CYS A 29 -2.09 -10.66 -2.66
C CYS A 29 -2.57 -10.81 -1.21
N LEU A 30 -3.81 -10.43 -0.93
CA LEU A 30 -4.38 -10.52 0.41
C LEU A 30 -4.44 -11.97 0.91
N ASN A 31 -4.98 -12.88 0.10
CA ASN A 31 -5.13 -14.28 0.50
C ASN A 31 -3.77 -14.94 0.77
N ARG A 32 -2.76 -14.60 -0.03
CA ARG A 32 -1.39 -15.10 0.15
C ARG A 32 -0.74 -14.52 1.40
N PHE A 33 -0.90 -13.21 1.63
CA PHE A 33 -0.45 -12.56 2.86
C PHE A 33 -1.08 -13.19 4.11
N LEU A 34 -2.40 -13.34 4.14
CA LEU A 34 -3.11 -13.95 5.27
C LEU A 34 -2.65 -15.39 5.54
N THR A 35 -2.33 -16.14 4.49
CA THR A 35 -1.77 -17.50 4.61
C THR A 35 -0.41 -17.48 5.32
N ILE A 36 0.47 -16.55 4.95
CA ILE A 36 1.80 -16.38 5.56
C ILE A 36 1.70 -15.89 7.01
N ALA A 37 0.80 -14.93 7.26
CA ALA A 37 0.60 -14.33 8.58
C ALA A 37 -0.08 -15.27 9.58
N LYS A 38 -0.75 -16.33 9.12
CA LYS A 38 -1.56 -17.25 9.96
C LYS A 38 -0.87 -17.72 11.23
N VAL A 39 0.44 -18.03 11.16
CA VAL A 39 1.22 -18.50 12.32
C VAL A 39 1.36 -17.41 13.39
N ASN A 40 1.61 -16.17 12.97
CA ASN A 40 1.72 -15.02 13.86
C ASN A 40 0.35 -14.60 14.39
N THR A 41 -0.67 -14.58 13.53
CA THR A 41 -2.06 -14.30 13.93
C THR A 41 -2.54 -15.28 15.00
N ALA A 42 -2.23 -16.58 14.88
CA ALA A 42 -2.55 -17.59 15.90
C ALA A 42 -1.83 -17.37 17.24
N ARG A 43 -0.75 -16.58 17.25
CA ARG A 43 0.02 -16.21 18.45
C ARG A 43 -0.29 -14.80 18.94
N ASN A 44 -1.37 -14.18 18.43
CA ASN A 44 -1.75 -12.79 18.71
C ASN A 44 -0.60 -11.81 18.42
N ARG A 45 0.04 -11.98 17.26
CA ARG A 45 1.13 -11.13 16.77
C ARG A 45 0.82 -10.61 15.39
N GLU A 46 1.10 -9.33 15.19
CA GLU A 46 1.01 -8.72 13.87
C GLU A 46 2.06 -9.28 12.91
N THR A 47 1.79 -9.12 11.63
CA THR A 47 2.72 -9.38 10.53
C THR A 47 2.58 -8.24 9.54
N CYS A 48 3.68 -7.80 8.97
CA CYS A 48 3.74 -6.76 7.97
C CYS A 48 4.54 -7.24 6.75
N GLY A 49 4.23 -6.68 5.59
CA GLY A 49 4.88 -6.97 4.32
C GLY A 49 4.94 -5.75 3.41
N LEU A 50 5.90 -5.74 2.51
CA LEU A 50 6.08 -4.67 1.52
C LEU A 50 5.51 -5.10 0.16
N LEU A 51 4.79 -4.17 -0.47
CA LEU A 51 4.24 -4.33 -1.81
C LEU A 51 5.22 -3.68 -2.79
N LEU A 52 6.05 -4.50 -3.41
CA LEU A 52 7.09 -4.09 -4.32
C LEU A 52 6.66 -4.29 -5.77
N GLY A 53 7.11 -3.40 -6.66
CA GLY A 53 6.67 -3.43 -8.05
C GLY A 53 7.55 -2.66 -9.01
N LYS A 54 7.02 -2.42 -10.21
CA LYS A 54 7.74 -1.75 -11.30
C LYS A 54 6.91 -0.61 -11.90
N ASP A 55 7.59 0.46 -12.29
CA ASP A 55 7.03 1.50 -13.16
C ASP A 55 6.91 0.95 -14.59
N ARG A 56 5.74 1.09 -15.19
CA ARG A 56 5.44 0.72 -16.59
C ARG A 56 5.09 1.95 -17.43
N GLY A 57 5.58 3.13 -17.03
CA GLY A 57 5.34 4.41 -17.68
C GLY A 57 4.06 5.06 -17.20
N SER A 58 2.91 4.55 -17.64
CA SER A 58 1.59 5.11 -17.30
C SER A 58 0.96 4.56 -16.02
N LYS A 59 1.57 3.52 -15.44
CA LYS A 59 1.06 2.84 -14.24
C LYS A 59 2.18 2.14 -13.50
N TYR A 60 1.96 1.91 -12.21
CA TYR A 60 2.73 0.97 -11.42
C TYR A 60 2.03 -0.39 -11.37
N VAL A 61 2.81 -1.44 -11.23
CA VAL A 61 2.30 -2.81 -11.05
C VAL A 61 3.03 -3.43 -9.89
N VAL A 62 2.30 -3.83 -8.85
CA VAL A 62 2.82 -4.67 -7.77
C VAL A 62 3.11 -6.04 -8.35
N THR A 63 4.35 -6.49 -8.21
CA THR A 63 4.82 -7.78 -8.72
C THR A 63 5.30 -8.71 -7.62
N THR A 64 5.66 -8.17 -6.46
CA THR A 64 6.31 -8.91 -5.39
C THR A 64 5.76 -8.47 -4.04
N LEU A 65 5.32 -9.43 -3.23
CA LEU A 65 5.06 -9.23 -1.80
C LEU A 65 6.28 -9.75 -1.05
N LEU A 66 7.03 -8.83 -0.46
CA LEU A 66 8.20 -9.11 0.37
C LEU A 66 7.75 -9.21 1.83
N ILE A 67 8.13 -10.29 2.50
CA ILE A 67 7.94 -10.48 3.93
C ILE A 67 9.32 -10.28 4.58
N PRO A 68 9.60 -9.09 5.12
CA PRO A 68 10.88 -8.79 5.73
C PRO A 68 11.03 -9.54 7.05
N LYS A 69 12.27 -9.69 7.52
CA LYS A 69 12.51 -9.95 8.93
C LYS A 69 11.84 -8.84 9.75
N GLN A 70 11.20 -9.23 10.84
CA GLN A 70 10.33 -8.33 11.59
C GLN A 70 10.13 -8.83 13.02
N HIS A 71 9.93 -7.90 13.93
CA HIS A 71 9.44 -8.17 15.28
C HIS A 71 8.08 -7.50 15.48
N SER A 72 7.23 -8.12 16.29
CA SER A 72 5.85 -7.70 16.44
C SER A 72 5.29 -7.97 17.82
N THR A 73 4.34 -7.13 18.21
CA THR A 73 3.45 -7.34 19.35
C THR A 73 2.04 -7.66 18.84
N SER A 74 1.03 -7.61 19.70
CA SER A 74 -0.38 -7.68 19.29
C SER A 74 -0.84 -6.47 18.49
N ASP A 75 -0.13 -5.34 18.60
CA ASP A 75 -0.60 -4.03 18.12
C ASP A 75 0.48 -3.25 17.32
N THR A 76 1.64 -3.87 17.09
CA THR A 76 2.73 -3.28 16.31
C THR A 76 3.49 -4.32 15.51
N CYS A 77 3.97 -3.93 14.33
CA CYS A 77 4.94 -4.67 13.51
C CYS A 77 6.05 -3.73 13.05
N THR A 78 7.30 -4.08 13.35
CA THR A 78 8.48 -3.32 12.94
C THR A 78 9.34 -4.20 12.06
N MET A 79 9.72 -3.67 10.90
CA MET A 79 10.61 -4.34 9.95
C MET A 79 12.05 -4.19 10.44
N ASP A 80 12.80 -5.28 10.38
CA ASP A 80 14.21 -5.34 10.70
C ASP A 80 15.03 -5.49 9.42
N GLU A 81 16.36 -5.29 9.53
CA GLU A 81 17.31 -5.51 8.43
C GLU A 81 16.95 -4.74 7.14
N GLU A 82 16.75 -3.42 7.26
CA GLU A 82 16.46 -2.52 6.13
C GLU A 82 17.50 -2.62 5.01
N GLU A 83 18.76 -2.93 5.33
CA GLU A 83 19.84 -3.16 4.35
C GLU A 83 19.54 -4.34 3.43
N LEU A 84 18.98 -5.44 3.95
CA LEU A 84 18.60 -6.60 3.15
C LEU A 84 17.39 -6.31 2.28
N ILE A 85 16.43 -5.51 2.80
CA ILE A 85 15.30 -5.02 2.01
C ILE A 85 15.81 -4.17 0.84
N LEU A 86 16.74 -3.25 1.09
CA LEU A 86 17.36 -2.40 0.08
C LEU A 86 18.12 -3.22 -0.97
N GLN A 87 18.90 -4.22 -0.53
CA GLN A 87 19.61 -5.11 -1.45
C GLN A 87 18.64 -5.82 -2.40
N VAL A 88 17.55 -6.40 -1.87
CA VAL A 88 16.54 -7.09 -2.68
C VAL A 88 15.85 -6.14 -3.67
N THR A 89 15.54 -4.92 -3.26
CA THR A 89 14.89 -3.94 -4.14
C THR A 89 15.82 -3.44 -5.24
N GLU A 90 17.07 -3.12 -4.91
CA GLU A 90 18.06 -2.63 -5.87
C GLU A 90 18.45 -3.70 -6.91
N GLU A 91 18.80 -4.90 -6.46
CA GLU A 91 19.22 -6.00 -7.35
C GLU A 91 18.14 -6.37 -8.38
N ARG A 92 16.87 -6.23 -8.00
CA ARG A 92 15.72 -6.59 -8.84
C ARG A 92 15.08 -5.39 -9.56
N GLY A 93 15.56 -4.18 -9.28
CA GLY A 93 14.98 -2.92 -9.77
C GLY A 93 13.51 -2.79 -9.38
N LEU A 94 13.19 -3.00 -8.11
CA LEU A 94 11.85 -2.91 -7.55
C LEU A 94 11.66 -1.59 -6.77
N ILE A 95 10.47 -1.03 -6.88
CA ILE A 95 10.04 0.17 -6.16
C ILE A 95 9.06 -0.25 -5.08
N THR A 96 9.15 0.35 -3.89
CA THR A 96 8.17 0.16 -2.83
C THR A 96 6.91 0.97 -3.14
N LEU A 97 5.83 0.27 -3.52
CA LEU A 97 4.55 0.86 -3.89
C LEU A 97 3.58 0.97 -2.72
N GLY A 98 3.84 0.28 -1.62
CA GLY A 98 2.96 0.25 -0.47
C GLY A 98 3.34 -0.85 0.51
N TRP A 99 2.46 -1.11 1.47
CA TRP A 99 2.65 -2.14 2.47
C TRP A 99 1.33 -2.81 2.84
N VAL A 100 1.41 -3.96 3.49
CA VAL A 100 0.27 -4.71 4.03
C VAL A 100 0.54 -5.07 5.50
N SER A 101 -0.42 -4.80 6.39
CA SER A 101 -0.35 -5.18 7.82
C SER A 101 -1.75 -5.42 8.40
N PHE A 102 -1.81 -5.84 9.66
CA PHE A 102 -2.99 -5.75 10.52
C PHE A 102 -2.96 -4.39 11.24
N MET A 103 -4.12 -3.73 11.40
CA MET A 103 -4.18 -2.27 11.66
C MET A 103 -3.79 -1.85 13.09
N SER A 104 -2.99 -0.79 13.22
CA SER A 104 -2.80 -0.02 14.46
C SER A 104 -2.68 1.50 14.19
N SER A 105 -2.85 2.39 15.18
CA SER A 105 -2.76 3.85 14.94
C SER A 105 -1.37 4.32 14.49
N VAL A 106 -0.34 3.48 14.69
CA VAL A 106 1.04 3.67 14.24
C VAL A 106 1.11 3.68 12.69
N ASP A 107 0.11 3.11 12.03
CA ASP A 107 0.04 2.98 10.58
C ASP A 107 -0.02 4.31 9.84
N LEU A 108 -0.67 5.33 10.41
CA LEU A 108 -0.76 6.66 9.77
C LEU A 108 0.62 7.31 9.64
N HIS A 109 1.40 7.28 10.74
CA HIS A 109 2.75 7.84 10.78
C HIS A 109 3.70 7.07 9.87
N THR A 110 3.64 5.73 9.94
CA THR A 110 4.41 4.85 9.06
C THR A 110 4.10 5.14 7.59
N HIS A 111 2.82 5.20 7.22
CA HIS A 111 2.41 5.44 5.85
C HIS A 111 2.77 6.83 5.32
N SER A 112 2.81 7.85 6.18
CA SER A 112 3.17 9.21 5.78
C SER A 112 4.55 9.30 5.12
N ALA A 113 5.52 8.53 5.59
CA ALA A 113 6.86 8.46 4.99
C ALA A 113 6.81 7.84 3.59
N PHE A 114 6.10 6.72 3.41
CA PHE A 114 5.92 6.09 2.11
C PHE A 114 5.23 7.01 1.11
N GLN A 115 4.12 7.66 1.52
CA GLN A 115 3.37 8.54 0.63
C GLN A 115 4.11 9.84 0.30
N ARG A 116 4.96 10.33 1.21
CA ARG A 116 5.85 11.46 0.93
C ARG A 116 6.88 11.13 -0.15
N MET A 117 7.39 9.90 -0.16
CA MET A 117 8.39 9.44 -1.14
C MET A 117 7.75 9.05 -2.48
N LEU A 118 6.55 8.47 -2.45
CA LEU A 118 5.78 8.10 -3.62
C LEU A 118 4.31 8.49 -3.42
N PRO A 119 3.79 9.53 -4.12
CA PRO A 119 2.41 9.98 -3.96
C PRO A 119 1.35 8.90 -4.20
N GLU A 120 1.67 7.89 -5.03
CA GLU A 120 0.83 6.71 -5.29
C GLU A 120 0.92 5.62 -4.23
N SER A 121 1.71 5.80 -3.16
CA SER A 121 1.80 4.80 -2.11
C SER A 121 0.44 4.53 -1.46
N PHE A 122 0.21 3.29 -1.05
CA PHE A 122 -1.01 2.87 -0.39
C PHE A 122 -0.72 1.83 0.70
N ALA A 123 -1.67 1.67 1.62
CA ALA A 123 -1.64 0.68 2.68
C ALA A 123 -2.80 -0.30 2.52
N VAL A 124 -2.51 -1.60 2.54
CA VAL A 124 -3.51 -2.65 2.66
C VAL A 124 -3.61 -3.04 4.12
N VAL A 125 -4.77 -2.82 4.70
CA VAL A 125 -5.02 -3.14 6.09
C VAL A 125 -5.89 -4.37 6.17
N CYS A 126 -5.44 -5.39 6.90
CA CYS A 126 -6.20 -6.59 7.19
C CYS A 126 -6.97 -6.43 8.51
N ALA A 127 -8.26 -6.75 8.48
CA ALA A 127 -9.15 -6.74 9.64
C ALA A 127 -9.92 -8.08 9.70
N PRO A 128 -9.31 -9.16 10.24
CA PRO A 128 -9.83 -10.52 10.12
C PRO A 128 -11.21 -10.72 10.77
N THR A 129 -11.58 -9.85 11.72
CA THR A 129 -12.87 -9.85 12.42
C THR A 129 -13.94 -8.97 11.76
N SER A 130 -13.59 -8.22 10.71
CA SER A 130 -14.48 -7.25 10.05
C SER A 130 -14.99 -7.76 8.71
N VAL A 131 -16.07 -7.17 8.21
CA VAL A 131 -16.59 -7.38 6.85
C VAL A 131 -16.73 -6.00 6.17
N PRO A 132 -15.95 -5.70 5.12
CA PRO A 132 -14.90 -6.54 4.51
C PRO A 132 -13.72 -6.80 5.46
N ASN A 133 -13.00 -7.90 5.22
CA ASN A 133 -11.88 -8.33 6.06
C ASN A 133 -10.56 -7.60 5.76
N PHE A 134 -10.62 -6.58 4.90
CA PHE A 134 -9.51 -5.69 4.59
C PHE A 134 -10.02 -4.35 4.06
N GLY A 135 -9.13 -3.36 4.00
CA GLY A 135 -9.33 -2.12 3.26
C GLY A 135 -8.02 -1.64 2.62
N ILE A 136 -8.13 -0.83 1.57
CA ILE A 136 -6.98 -0.23 0.88
C ILE A 136 -7.07 1.28 1.07
N PHE A 137 -6.06 1.86 1.70
CA PHE A 137 -6.09 3.24 2.16
C PHE A 137 -4.88 4.04 1.68
N ARG A 138 -5.06 5.36 1.66
CA ARG A 138 -3.99 6.35 1.54
C ARG A 138 -4.29 7.54 2.44
N LEU A 139 -3.30 8.35 2.78
CA LEU A 139 -3.56 9.67 3.36
C LEU A 139 -4.16 10.58 2.29
N THR A 140 -5.11 11.42 2.69
CA THR A 140 -5.54 12.54 1.85
C THR A 140 -4.38 13.52 1.69
N ASP A 141 -4.28 14.18 0.54
CA ASP A 141 -3.17 15.08 0.26
C ASP A 141 -3.64 16.21 -0.67
N PRO A 142 -4.07 17.36 -0.12
CA PRO A 142 -4.28 17.69 1.31
C PRO A 142 -5.58 17.10 1.91
N PRO A 143 -5.82 17.17 3.25
CA PRO A 143 -4.93 17.70 4.30
C PRO A 143 -4.13 16.64 5.09
N GLY A 144 -4.44 15.36 4.96
CA GLY A 144 -3.98 14.28 5.84
C GLY A 144 -2.46 14.12 5.90
N LEU A 145 -1.79 14.06 4.75
CA LEU A 145 -0.33 13.89 4.68
C LEU A 145 0.40 15.01 5.42
N GLY A 146 -0.02 16.27 5.21
CA GLY A 146 0.55 17.42 5.89
C GLY A 146 0.31 17.39 7.41
N LEU A 147 -0.90 17.00 7.82
CA LEU A 147 -1.28 16.90 9.23
C LEU A 147 -0.41 15.86 9.97
N ILE A 148 -0.24 14.66 9.41
CA ILE A 148 0.55 13.60 10.04
C ILE A 148 2.03 13.98 10.10
N LEU A 149 2.59 14.55 9.03
CA LEU A 149 4.00 14.94 9.00
C LEU A 149 4.32 16.12 9.95
N ALA A 150 3.34 16.93 10.30
CA ALA A 150 3.48 18.01 11.28
C ALA A 150 3.21 17.56 12.74
N CYS A 151 2.78 16.33 12.96
CA CYS A 151 2.50 15.81 14.29
C CYS A 151 3.80 15.57 15.07
N ASN A 152 3.87 16.10 16.29
CA ASN A 152 5.02 15.97 17.20
C ASN A 152 4.66 15.25 18.52
N ALA A 153 3.55 14.51 18.54
CA ALA A 153 3.14 13.73 19.71
C ALA A 153 4.19 12.65 20.02
N LYS A 154 4.49 12.45 21.30
CA LYS A 154 5.50 11.49 21.77
C LYS A 154 4.93 10.10 22.07
N GLU A 155 3.62 10.02 22.26
CA GLU A 155 2.91 8.77 22.54
C GLU A 155 2.71 7.99 21.24
N ALA A 156 2.98 6.69 21.25
CA ALA A 156 2.82 5.84 20.07
C ALA A 156 1.37 5.76 19.58
N PHE A 157 0.42 5.81 20.52
CA PHE A 157 -1.02 5.79 20.24
C PHE A 157 -1.63 7.11 20.72
N HIS A 158 -2.07 7.95 19.79
CA HIS A 158 -2.71 9.23 20.08
C HIS A 158 -3.79 9.55 19.04
N PRO A 159 -4.85 10.31 19.42
CA PRO A 159 -5.85 10.77 18.48
C PRO A 159 -5.30 11.91 17.61
N HIS A 160 -5.84 12.02 16.39
CA HIS A 160 -5.65 13.18 15.52
C HIS A 160 -6.94 14.01 15.44
N PRO A 161 -6.87 15.30 15.04
CA PRO A 161 -8.05 16.13 14.84
C PRO A 161 -9.07 15.48 13.90
N ASP A 162 -10.35 15.75 14.15
CA ASP A 162 -11.45 15.25 13.32
C ASP A 162 -11.43 15.94 11.94
N SER A 163 -10.73 15.30 11.01
CA SER A 163 -10.42 15.77 9.67
C SER A 163 -10.35 14.55 8.75
N PRO A 164 -10.64 14.67 7.44
CA PRO A 164 -10.49 13.55 6.51
C PRO A 164 -8.99 13.23 6.30
N ILE A 165 -8.36 12.53 7.23
CA ILE A 165 -6.91 12.24 7.24
C ILE A 165 -6.54 11.18 6.21
N TYR A 166 -7.41 10.20 6.01
CA TYR A 166 -7.21 9.11 5.06
C TYR A 166 -8.46 8.87 4.23
N THR A 167 -8.28 8.22 3.09
CA THR A 167 -9.36 7.87 2.16
C THR A 167 -9.11 6.48 1.59
N ASP A 168 -10.19 5.88 1.09
CA ASP A 168 -10.15 4.67 0.28
C ASP A 168 -9.32 4.91 -1.00
N ALA A 169 -8.35 4.03 -1.24
CA ALA A 169 -7.47 4.07 -2.41
C ALA A 169 -7.93 3.11 -3.53
N GLU A 170 -8.74 2.09 -3.21
CA GLU A 170 -9.30 1.14 -4.19
C GLU A 170 -10.31 1.83 -5.13
N ARG A 171 -11.10 2.76 -4.58
CA ARG A 171 -11.99 3.63 -5.36
C ARG A 171 -11.24 4.78 -6.04
N GLY A 172 -9.93 4.90 -5.79
CA GLY A 172 -9.06 5.94 -6.33
C GLY A 172 -8.09 5.39 -7.38
N HIS A 173 -6.80 5.43 -7.08
CA HIS A 173 -5.72 5.09 -8.01
C HIS A 173 -5.28 3.61 -7.95
N VAL A 174 -5.69 2.85 -6.93
CA VAL A 174 -5.34 1.43 -6.79
C VAL A 174 -6.43 0.56 -7.40
N GLN A 175 -6.06 -0.34 -8.31
CA GLN A 175 -6.98 -1.27 -8.95
C GLN A 175 -6.53 -2.71 -8.73
N MET A 176 -7.38 -3.52 -8.11
CA MET A 176 -7.14 -4.96 -8.01
C MET A 176 -7.32 -5.63 -9.37
N LYS A 177 -6.31 -6.41 -9.81
CA LYS A 177 -6.31 -7.11 -11.10
C LYS A 177 -5.90 -8.57 -10.92
N ASP A 178 -6.34 -9.43 -11.82
CA ASP A 178 -5.91 -10.83 -11.89
C ASP A 178 -4.57 -10.91 -12.63
N ILE A 179 -3.49 -10.69 -11.88
CA ILE A 179 -2.10 -10.66 -12.36
C ILE A 179 -1.22 -11.47 -11.40
N SER A 180 -0.03 -11.89 -11.85
CA SER A 180 0.89 -12.70 -11.05
C SER A 180 1.52 -11.91 -9.91
N LEU A 181 1.68 -12.57 -8.76
CA LEU A 181 2.44 -12.07 -7.62
C LEU A 181 3.56 -13.07 -7.25
N GLU A 182 4.76 -12.58 -7.02
CA GLU A 182 5.86 -13.33 -6.40
C GLU A 182 5.84 -13.12 -4.88
N ILE A 183 6.17 -14.15 -4.10
CA ILE A 183 6.44 -14.00 -2.66
C ILE A 183 7.92 -14.14 -2.45
N VAL A 184 8.50 -13.16 -1.77
CA VAL A 184 9.87 -13.23 -1.27
C VAL A 184 9.76 -13.17 0.24
N ASP A 185 10.24 -14.20 0.93
CA ASP A 185 10.18 -14.30 2.39
C ASP A 185 11.61 -14.38 2.92
N ILE A 186 12.03 -13.36 3.67
CA ILE A 186 13.39 -13.20 4.20
C ILE A 186 13.40 -13.16 5.73
N ARG A 187 12.36 -13.69 6.38
CA ARG A 187 12.24 -13.75 7.84
C ARG A 187 13.28 -14.65 8.50
#